data_AF-A0A962HS79-F1
#
_entry.id   AF-A0A962HS79-F1
#
_cell.length_a   1.000
_cell.length_b   1.000
_cell.length_c   1.000
_cell.angle_alpha   90.00
_cell.angle_beta   90.00
_cell.angle_gamma   90.00
#
_symmetry.space_group_name_H-M   'P 1'
#
loop_
_entity.id
_entity.type
_entity.pdbx_description
1 polymer ?
#
loop_
_entity_poly.entity_id
_entity_poly.type
_entity_poly.pdbx_seq_one_letter_code
_entity_poly.pdbx_strand_id
1 'polypeptide(L)'
;MTVDPRSVATEAVSKVPEVLFGFWVIKIAATTLGETGGDWVTMTLDLGYLVGTGIFAAIFIGLVGAQIRATRFHPFLYWGTIVATTTLGTTLADFADRSLGIGYPGGVAIVFALLGASLAIWYWIEGTISIQSVVTRRVEWFYWCTILFSQTLGTA
;
A
#
# COMPACT_ATOMS: atom_id res chain seq x y z
N MET A 1 -43.89 -15.73 -4.26
CA MET A 1 -42.48 -15.34 -4.46
C MET A 1 -42.10 -14.37 -3.36
N THR A 2 -41.62 -14.89 -2.24
CA THR A 2 -41.15 -14.08 -1.11
C THR A 2 -39.70 -13.69 -1.39
N VAL A 3 -39.48 -12.40 -1.66
CA VAL A 3 -38.13 -11.85 -1.77
C VAL A 3 -37.48 -11.97 -0.40
N ASP A 4 -36.47 -12.84 -0.29
CA ASP A 4 -35.66 -12.97 0.92
C ASP A 4 -34.80 -11.72 1.10
N PRO A 5 -34.94 -10.96 2.19
CA PRO A 5 -34.12 -9.77 2.46
C PRO A 5 -32.62 -10.09 2.63
N ARG A 6 -32.24 -11.37 2.75
CA ARG A 6 -30.82 -11.79 2.76
C ARG A 6 -30.17 -11.84 1.37
N SER A 7 -30.96 -11.77 0.29
CA SER A 7 -30.44 -11.79 -1.09
C SER A 7 -29.90 -10.44 -1.59
N VAL A 8 -30.14 -9.36 -0.84
CA VAL A 8 -29.67 -8.00 -1.20
C VAL A 8 -28.27 -7.70 -0.62
N ALA A 9 -27.70 -8.62 0.17
CA ALA A 9 -26.38 -8.46 0.78
C ALA A 9 -25.20 -8.90 -0.12
N THR A 10 -25.46 -9.37 -1.35
CA THR A 10 -24.44 -10.04 -2.19
C THR A 10 -23.91 -9.21 -3.37
N GLU A 11 -24.15 -7.89 -3.40
CA GLU A 11 -23.47 -6.98 -4.36
C GLU A 11 -22.84 -5.77 -3.67
N ALA A 12 -22.16 -6.01 -2.53
CA ALA A 12 -21.11 -5.09 -2.15
C ALA A 12 -19.99 -5.26 -3.18
N VAL A 13 -19.95 -4.37 -4.19
CA VAL A 13 -18.88 -4.24 -5.17
C VAL A 13 -17.58 -3.96 -4.41
N SER A 14 -16.95 -5.03 -3.93
CA SER A 14 -15.67 -4.98 -3.24
C SER A 14 -14.64 -4.45 -4.23
N LYS A 15 -14.01 -3.32 -3.91
CA LYS A 15 -12.82 -2.84 -4.63
C LYS A 15 -11.56 -3.69 -4.34
N VAL A 16 -11.72 -4.84 -3.70
CA VAL A 16 -10.65 -5.77 -3.34
C VAL A 16 -10.87 -7.09 -4.10
N PRO A 17 -9.83 -7.65 -4.75
CA PRO A 17 -9.95 -8.93 -5.44
C PRO A 17 -10.36 -10.06 -4.48
N GLU A 18 -11.11 -11.03 -4.97
CA GLU A 18 -11.41 -12.25 -4.22
C GLU A 18 -10.12 -12.99 -3.86
N VAL A 19 -10.02 -13.45 -2.62
CA VAL A 19 -8.83 -14.14 -2.08
C VAL A 19 -8.82 -15.61 -2.53
N LEU A 20 -8.71 -15.80 -3.85
CA LEU A 20 -8.57 -17.09 -4.52
C LEU A 20 -7.08 -17.41 -4.78
N PHE A 21 -6.79 -18.60 -5.29
CA PHE A 21 -5.41 -18.99 -5.63
C PHE A 21 -4.70 -17.98 -6.55
N GLY A 22 -5.40 -17.46 -7.57
CA GLY A 22 -4.85 -16.46 -8.49
C GLY A 22 -4.45 -15.15 -7.80
N PHE A 23 -5.16 -14.75 -6.74
CA PHE A 23 -4.78 -13.58 -5.95
C PHE A 23 -3.38 -13.76 -5.33
N TRP A 24 -3.11 -14.94 -4.76
CA TRP A 24 -1.82 -15.22 -4.14
C TRP A 24 -0.68 -15.26 -5.15
N VAL A 25 -0.92 -15.84 -6.33
CA VAL A 25 0.08 -15.86 -7.42
C VAL A 25 0.44 -14.44 -7.85
N ILE A 26 -0.56 -13.60 -8.13
CA ILE A 26 -0.31 -12.22 -8.55
C ILE A 26 0.32 -11.42 -7.43
N LYS A 27 -0.09 -11.63 -6.17
CA LYS A 27 0.49 -10.95 -5.01
C LYS A 27 1.97 -11.23 -4.87
N ILE A 28 2.38 -12.50 -4.94
CA ILE A 28 3.80 -12.88 -4.89
C ILE A 28 4.57 -12.22 -6.05
N ALA A 29 4.04 -12.32 -7.27
CA ALA A 29 4.67 -11.70 -8.43
C ALA A 29 4.80 -10.17 -8.28
N ALA A 30 3.76 -9.51 -7.78
CA ALA A 30 3.73 -8.07 -7.58
C ALA A 30 4.73 -7.63 -6.51
N THR A 31 4.85 -8.38 -5.41
CA THR A 31 5.82 -8.05 -4.35
C THR A 31 7.25 -8.25 -4.82
N THR A 32 7.55 -9.37 -5.49
CA THR A 32 8.89 -9.65 -6.03
C THR A 32 9.29 -8.62 -7.08
N LEU A 33 8.37 -8.31 -8.01
CA LEU A 33 8.59 -7.26 -9.01
C LEU A 33 8.81 -5.89 -8.35
N GLY A 34 8.03 -5.60 -7.31
CA GLY A 34 8.09 -4.33 -6.59
C GLY A 34 9.46 -4.10 -5.96
N GLU A 35 9.93 -5.06 -5.17
CA GLU A 35 11.22 -5.03 -4.47
C GLU A 35 12.39 -4.99 -5.47
N THR A 36 12.43 -5.93 -6.42
CA THR A 36 13.49 -6.00 -7.43
C THR A 36 13.53 -4.74 -8.30
N GLY A 37 12.36 -4.17 -8.64
CA GLY A 37 12.28 -2.93 -9.40
C GLY A 37 12.77 -1.72 -8.62
N GLY A 38 12.55 -1.69 -7.30
CA GLY A 38 13.06 -0.66 -6.40
C GLY A 38 14.57 -0.67 -6.36
N ASP A 39 15.15 -1.84 -6.07
CA ASP A 39 16.60 -2.05 -6.02
C ASP A 39 17.28 -1.79 -7.36
N TRP A 40 16.63 -2.14 -8.46
CA TRP A 40 17.16 -1.84 -9.79
C TRP A 40 17.31 -0.32 -10.00
N VAL A 41 16.31 0.46 -9.61
CA VAL A 41 16.35 1.93 -9.77
C VAL A 41 17.32 2.58 -8.77
N THR A 42 17.33 2.16 -7.52
CA THR A 42 18.15 2.80 -6.48
C THR A 42 19.61 2.36 -6.52
N MET A 43 19.87 1.07 -6.74
CA MET A 43 21.19 0.47 -6.66
C MET A 43 21.82 0.25 -8.03
N THR A 44 21.08 -0.27 -9.02
CA THR A 44 21.65 -0.60 -10.34
C THR A 44 21.78 0.61 -11.24
N LEU A 45 20.80 1.51 -11.25
CA LEU A 45 20.87 2.78 -11.96
C LEU A 45 21.61 3.88 -11.18
N ASP A 46 22.09 3.56 -9.96
CA ASP A 46 22.87 4.45 -9.09
C ASP A 46 22.18 5.81 -8.80
N LEU A 47 20.83 5.83 -8.80
CA LEU A 47 20.06 7.02 -8.46
C LEU A 47 20.03 7.27 -6.94
N GLY A 48 20.33 6.24 -6.14
CA GLY A 48 20.30 6.28 -4.69
C GLY A 48 18.88 6.26 -4.11
N TYR A 49 18.78 5.92 -2.82
CA TYR A 49 17.51 5.69 -2.15
C TYR A 49 16.64 6.93 -2.01
N LEU A 50 17.23 8.12 -1.83
CA LEU A 50 16.46 9.37 -1.70
C LEU A 50 15.72 9.73 -3.00
N VAL A 51 16.43 9.70 -4.14
CA VAL A 51 15.84 10.03 -5.44
C VAL A 51 14.86 8.93 -5.86
N GLY A 52 15.24 7.66 -5.71
CA GLY A 52 14.35 6.53 -6.01
C GLY A 52 13.05 6.57 -5.20
N THR A 53 13.14 6.79 -3.89
CA THR A 53 11.97 6.96 -3.02
C THR A 53 11.09 8.12 -3.49
N GLY A 54 11.68 9.26 -3.89
CA GLY A 54 10.94 10.40 -4.44
C GLY A 54 10.18 10.06 -5.72
N ILE A 55 10.81 9.33 -6.65
CA ILE A 55 10.18 8.88 -7.91
C ILE A 55 9.01 7.94 -7.62
N PHE A 56 9.23 6.91 -6.80
CA PHE A 56 8.19 5.94 -6.49
C PHE A 56 7.06 6.53 -5.63
N ALA A 57 7.35 7.53 -4.79
CA ALA A 57 6.34 8.28 -4.06
C ALA A 57 5.41 9.03 -5.01
N ALA A 58 5.95 9.69 -6.04
CA ALA A 58 5.15 10.38 -7.04
C ALA A 58 4.25 9.40 -7.82
N ILE A 59 4.79 8.24 -8.22
CA ILE A 59 4.02 7.18 -8.91
C ILE A 59 2.90 6.64 -8.01
N PHE A 60 3.22 6.31 -6.76
CA PHE A 60 2.26 5.81 -5.78
C PHE A 60 1.12 6.80 -5.54
N ILE A 61 1.44 8.08 -5.30
CA ILE A 61 0.43 9.13 -5.11
C ILE A 61 -0.47 9.27 -6.35
N GLY A 62 0.11 9.20 -7.55
CA GLY A 62 -0.64 9.22 -8.80
C GLY A 62 -1.62 8.05 -8.92
N LEU A 63 -1.17 6.83 -8.61
CA LEU A 63 -1.97 5.61 -8.69
C LEU A 63 -3.05 5.54 -7.60
N VAL A 64 -2.74 5.93 -6.36
CA VAL A 64 -3.75 6.05 -5.29
C VAL A 64 -4.76 7.14 -5.64
N GLY A 65 -4.30 8.28 -6.17
CA GLY A 65 -5.17 9.34 -6.66
C GLY A 65 -6.09 8.87 -7.80
N ALA A 66 -5.64 7.93 -8.64
CA ALA A 66 -6.48 7.29 -9.65
C ALA A 66 -7.48 6.30 -9.03
N GLN A 67 -7.06 5.48 -8.07
CA GLN A 67 -7.93 4.55 -7.31
C GLN A 67 -9.09 5.28 -6.62
N ILE A 68 -8.80 6.42 -5.99
CA ILE A 68 -9.78 7.23 -5.26
C ILE A 68 -10.78 7.91 -6.19
N ARG A 69 -10.38 8.18 -7.44
CA ARG A 69 -11.27 8.71 -8.48
C ARG A 69 -12.08 7.60 -9.16
N ALA A 70 -11.58 6.37 -9.19
CA ALA A 70 -12.26 5.25 -9.80
C ALA A 70 -13.54 4.89 -9.01
N THR A 71 -14.66 4.83 -9.72
CA THR A 71 -15.97 4.47 -9.16
C THR A 71 -16.22 2.96 -9.14
N ARG A 72 -15.39 2.19 -9.83
CA ARG A 72 -15.47 0.72 -9.93
C ARG A 72 -14.09 0.09 -9.69
N PHE A 73 -14.10 -1.19 -9.36
CA PHE A 73 -12.86 -1.97 -9.23
C PHE A 73 -12.18 -2.12 -10.60
N HIS A 74 -10.92 -1.69 -10.69
CA HIS A 74 -10.06 -1.89 -11.85
C HIS A 74 -8.85 -2.74 -11.45
N PRO A 75 -8.79 -4.01 -11.88
CA PRO A 75 -7.71 -4.93 -11.47
C PRO A 75 -6.32 -4.38 -11.77
N PHE A 76 -6.10 -3.81 -12.96
CA PHE A 76 -4.79 -3.25 -13.35
C PHE A 76 -4.38 -2.06 -12.48
N LEU A 77 -5.31 -1.17 -12.14
CA LEU A 77 -5.00 -0.06 -11.25
C LEU A 77 -4.71 -0.57 -9.84
N TYR A 78 -5.49 -1.52 -9.33
CA TYR A 78 -5.27 -2.10 -8.01
C TYR A 78 -3.89 -2.76 -7.91
N TRP A 79 -3.57 -3.68 -8.83
CA TRP A 79 -2.28 -4.37 -8.82
C TRP A 79 -1.12 -3.43 -9.14
N GLY A 80 -1.31 -2.44 -10.00
CA GLY A 80 -0.34 -1.38 -10.23
C GLY A 80 -0.03 -0.59 -8.96
N THR A 81 -1.06 -0.21 -8.19
CA THR A 81 -0.87 0.44 -6.88
C THR A 81 -0.17 -0.47 -5.89
N ILE A 82 -0.48 -1.78 -5.88
CA ILE A 82 0.22 -2.75 -5.01
C ILE A 82 1.71 -2.81 -5.37
N VAL A 83 2.06 -2.95 -6.66
CA VAL A 83 3.46 -2.93 -7.11
C VAL A 83 4.14 -1.64 -6.69
N ALA A 84 3.52 -0.48 -6.96
CA ALA A 84 4.09 0.82 -6.57
C ALA A 84 4.26 0.97 -5.07
N THR A 85 3.32 0.43 -4.27
CA THR A 85 3.43 0.44 -2.80
C THR A 85 4.59 -0.42 -2.33
N THR A 86 4.78 -1.61 -2.90
CA THR A 86 5.90 -2.47 -2.55
C THR A 86 7.22 -1.84 -2.97
N THR A 87 7.33 -1.32 -4.20
CA THR A 87 8.53 -0.64 -4.67
C THR A 87 8.91 0.55 -3.80
N LEU A 88 7.96 1.45 -3.52
CA LEU A 88 8.18 2.58 -2.63
C LEU A 88 8.53 2.11 -1.21
N GLY A 89 7.86 1.06 -0.74
CA GLY A 89 8.08 0.48 0.58
C GLY A 89 9.52 0.03 0.77
N THR A 90 10.05 -0.72 -0.20
CA THR A 90 11.45 -1.17 -0.23
C THR A 90 12.42 0.00 -0.23
N THR A 91 12.28 0.94 -1.17
CA THR A 91 13.22 2.07 -1.25
C THR A 91 13.20 2.96 -0.03
N LEU A 92 12.02 3.10 0.61
CA LEU A 92 11.86 3.86 1.84
C LEU A 92 12.49 3.13 3.05
N ALA A 93 12.37 1.81 3.12
CA ALA A 93 12.99 1.00 4.16
C ALA A 93 14.52 1.11 4.06
N ASP A 94 15.08 0.87 2.87
CA ASP A 94 16.51 1.01 2.63
C ASP A 94 17.01 2.44 2.88
N PHE A 95 16.21 3.45 2.56
CA PHE A 95 16.54 4.84 2.90
C PHE A 95 16.64 5.00 4.43
N ALA A 96 15.66 4.50 5.18
CA ALA A 96 15.63 4.59 6.64
C ALA A 96 16.80 3.84 7.30
N ASP A 97 17.10 2.63 6.83
CA ASP A 97 18.09 1.75 7.46
C ASP A 97 19.53 2.11 7.05
N ARG A 98 19.73 2.43 5.76
CA ARG A 98 21.06 2.58 5.15
C ARG A 98 21.48 4.01 4.90
N SER A 99 20.54 4.94 4.69
CA SER A 99 20.87 6.34 4.34
C SER A 99 20.79 7.30 5.52
N LEU A 100 19.93 7.06 6.52
CA LEU A 100 19.81 7.94 7.69
C LEU A 100 20.95 7.79 8.70
N GLY A 101 21.80 6.75 8.56
CA GLY A 101 22.94 6.51 9.46
C GLY A 101 22.56 6.03 10.86
N ILE A 102 21.29 5.68 11.10
CA ILE A 102 20.76 5.18 12.37
C ILE A 102 20.76 3.65 12.47
N GLY A 103 21.12 2.97 11.38
CA GLY A 103 21.13 1.51 11.26
C GLY A 103 19.74 0.88 11.27
N TYR A 104 19.70 -0.43 11.01
CA TYR A 104 18.47 -1.24 10.93
C TYR A 104 17.54 -1.08 12.15
N PRO A 105 18.00 -1.17 13.42
CA PRO A 105 17.10 -0.98 14.56
C PRO A 105 16.45 0.41 14.61
N GLY A 106 17.19 1.44 14.18
CA GLY A 106 16.69 2.81 14.11
C GLY A 106 15.65 2.99 13.02
N GLY A 107 15.93 2.48 11.81
CA GLY A 107 14.99 2.57 10.69
C GLY A 107 13.70 1.80 10.95
N VAL A 108 13.79 0.56 11.43
CA VAL A 108 12.63 -0.24 11.89
C VAL A 108 11.80 0.52 12.94
N ALA A 109 12.44 1.14 13.93
CA ALA A 109 11.74 1.90 14.96
C ALA A 109 10.97 3.11 14.40
N ILE A 110 11.58 3.84 13.44
CA ILE A 110 10.91 4.96 12.76
C ILE A 110 9.70 4.46 11.96
N VAL A 111 9.88 3.42 11.15
CA VAL A 111 8.80 2.89 10.30
C VAL A 111 7.67 2.32 11.16
N PHE A 112 8.00 1.62 12.25
CA PHE A 112 7.02 1.15 13.22
C PHE A 112 6.22 2.30 13.85
N ALA A 113 6.89 3.39 14.23
CA ALA A 113 6.23 4.58 14.76
C ALA A 113 5.31 5.24 13.72
N LEU A 114 5.73 5.30 12.44
CA LEU A 114 4.92 5.83 11.35
C LEU A 114 3.66 4.97 11.09
N LEU A 115 3.79 3.65 11.12
CA LEU A 115 2.64 2.74 11.02
C LEU A 115 1.68 2.92 12.21
N GLY A 116 2.21 3.00 13.43
CA GLY A 116 1.40 3.26 14.62
C GLY A 116 0.67 4.61 14.53
N ALA A 117 1.37 5.65 14.08
CA ALA A 117 0.79 6.98 13.87
C ALA A 117 -0.30 6.97 12.79
N SER A 118 -0.11 6.26 11.67
CA SER A 118 -1.11 6.19 10.60
C SER A 118 -2.41 5.54 11.09
N LEU A 119 -2.30 4.45 11.86
CA LEU A 119 -3.45 3.76 12.47
C LEU A 119 -4.13 4.62 13.53
N ALA A 120 -3.35 5.29 14.39
CA ALA A 120 -3.88 6.17 15.42
C ALA A 120 -4.64 7.36 14.81
N ILE A 121 -4.06 8.03 13.82
CA ILE A 121 -4.69 9.16 13.11
C ILE A 121 -5.96 8.69 12.40
N TRP A 122 -5.94 7.51 11.76
CA TRP A 122 -7.14 6.93 11.16
C TRP A 122 -8.24 6.72 12.20
N TYR A 123 -7.93 6.08 13.33
CA TYR A 123 -8.90 5.86 14.40
C TYR A 123 -9.44 7.18 14.98
N TRP A 124 -8.59 8.20 15.15
CA TRP A 124 -9.01 9.50 15.68
C TRP A 124 -9.98 10.23 14.75
N ILE A 125 -9.81 10.11 13.44
CA ILE A 125 -10.62 10.83 12.45
C ILE A 125 -11.90 10.08 12.11
N GLU A 126 -11.85 8.76 11.97
CA GLU A 126 -12.97 7.94 11.49
C GLU A 126 -13.68 7.17 12.62
N GLY A 127 -13.10 7.12 13.83
CA GLY A 127 -13.65 6.38 14.97
C GLY A 127 -13.60 4.86 14.84
N THR A 128 -13.06 4.33 13.74
CA THR A 128 -12.94 2.90 13.47
C THR A 128 -11.81 2.59 12.49
N ILE A 129 -11.13 1.46 12.70
CA ILE A 129 -10.16 0.89 11.75
C ILE A 129 -10.82 -0.34 11.13
N SER A 130 -11.86 -0.13 10.32
CA SER A 130 -12.53 -1.22 9.60
C SER A 130 -12.23 -1.15 8.12
N ILE A 131 -11.77 -2.27 7.55
CA ILE A 131 -11.57 -2.39 6.09
C ILE A 131 -12.92 -2.31 5.36
N GLN A 132 -14.02 -2.69 6.04
CA GLN A 132 -15.37 -2.64 5.46
C GLN A 132 -15.94 -1.22 5.37
N SER A 133 -15.36 -0.24 6.08
CA SER A 133 -15.76 1.17 6.00
C SER A 133 -14.95 1.98 4.98
N VAL A 134 -14.13 1.32 4.15
CA VAL A 134 -13.39 1.93 3.03
C VAL A 134 -14.33 2.25 1.86
N VAL A 135 -15.27 3.16 2.11
CA VAL A 135 -16.28 3.64 1.15
C VAL A 135 -16.09 5.12 0.80
N THR A 136 -15.32 5.85 1.62
CA THR A 136 -15.04 7.28 1.39
C THR A 136 -13.63 7.50 0.86
N ARG A 137 -13.48 8.54 0.03
CA ARG A 137 -12.18 8.95 -0.52
C ARG A 137 -11.10 9.21 0.54
N ARG A 138 -11.52 9.65 1.73
CA ARG A 138 -10.62 9.93 2.86
C ARG A 138 -10.11 8.63 3.48
N VAL A 139 -11.00 7.67 3.74
CA VAL A 139 -10.63 6.36 4.30
C VAL A 139 -9.73 5.58 3.34
N GLU A 140 -9.95 5.71 2.03
CA GLU A 140 -9.06 5.10 1.02
C GLU A 140 -7.59 5.58 1.16
N TRP A 141 -7.34 6.86 1.44
CA TRP A 141 -5.98 7.34 1.71
C TRP A 141 -5.37 6.72 2.97
N PHE A 142 -6.13 6.64 4.07
CA PHE A 142 -5.63 5.99 5.29
C PHE A 142 -5.30 4.52 5.07
N TYR A 143 -6.15 3.82 4.31
CA TYR A 143 -5.92 2.44 3.91
C TYR A 143 -4.61 2.28 3.13
N TRP A 144 -4.40 3.07 2.07
CA TRP A 144 -3.19 2.97 1.26
C TRP A 144 -1.92 3.41 2.01
N CYS A 145 -1.99 4.45 2.83
CA CYS A 145 -0.85 4.85 3.69
C CYS A 145 -0.49 3.78 4.72
N THR A 146 -1.49 3.14 5.31
CA THR A 146 -1.27 2.04 6.28
C THR A 146 -0.63 0.83 5.59
N ILE A 147 -1.08 0.49 4.37
CA ILE A 147 -0.42 -0.57 3.59
C ILE A 147 1.02 -0.20 3.29
N LEU A 148 1.30 1.04 2.86
CA LEU A 148 2.67 1.49 2.58
C LEU A 148 3.58 1.27 3.79
N PHE A 149 3.23 1.81 4.96
CA PHE A 149 4.07 1.65 6.15
C PHE A 149 4.16 0.19 6.62
N SER A 150 3.10 -0.59 6.46
CA SER A 150 3.14 -2.03 6.74
C SER A 150 4.11 -2.77 5.82
N GLN A 151 4.20 -2.40 4.54
CA GLN A 151 5.14 -3.01 3.58
C GLN A 151 6.58 -2.56 3.86
N THR A 152 6.78 -1.27 4.10
CA THR A 152 8.08 -0.72 4.51
C THR A 152 8.60 -1.45 5.76
N LEU A 153 7.74 -1.64 6.76
CA LEU A 153 8.12 -2.35 7.99
C LEU A 153 8.44 -3.83 7.75
N GLY A 154 7.78 -4.47 6.78
CA GLY A 154 8.07 -5.86 6.43
C GLY A 154 9.38 -6.05 5.67
N THR A 155 9.97 -4.96 5.15
CA THR A 155 11.22 -4.97 4.37
C THR A 155 12.43 -4.54 5.19
N ALA A 156 12.23 -3.62 6.14
CA ALA A 156 13.26 -3.16 7.09
C ALA A 156 13.66 -4.27 8.07
#